data_AF-A0A3D2YJ35-F1
#
_entry.id   AF-A0A3D2YJ35-F1
#
_cell.length_a   1.000
_cell.length_b   1.000
_cell.length_c   1.000
_cell.angle_alpha   90.00
_cell.angle_beta   90.00
_cell.angle_gamma   90.00
#
_symmetry.space_group_name_H-M   'P 1'
#
loop_
_entity.id
_entity.type
_entity.pdbx_description
1 polymer ?
#
loop_
_entity_poly.entity_id
_entity_poly.type
_entity_poly.pdbx_seq_one_letter_code
_entity_poly.pdbx_strand_id
1 'polypeptide(L)'
;YSPTEFWRGVKYYQGWRSPNDQERLENGVSLAWLHHKGRNRHHFEYWIDYCRREDGTIYIGGCKMPKKYVAEMFCDRIAACRVYQGDQYTDASPYEYYQRSKDMRRTDASRFMHPDTAALLDRWLLLLKEQGEDAALASIRRELGDDAY
;
A
#
# COMPACT_ATOMS: atom_id res chain seq x y z
N TYR A 1 -14.03 -1.34 11.59
CA TYR A 1 -12.92 -1.76 12.45
C TYR A 1 -13.37 -2.99 13.24
N SER A 2 -12.66 -4.12 13.16
CA SER A 2 -13.03 -5.32 13.92
C SER A 2 -12.46 -5.28 15.35
N PRO A 3 -13.02 -6.04 16.31
CA PRO A 3 -12.41 -6.18 17.64
C PRO A 3 -10.96 -6.69 17.56
N THR A 4 -10.67 -7.53 16.56
CA THR A 4 -9.31 -8.03 16.30
C THR A 4 -8.36 -6.87 16.06
N GLU A 5 -8.68 -5.98 15.13
CA GLU A 5 -7.86 -4.81 14.77
C GLU A 5 -7.81 -3.80 15.92
N PHE A 6 -8.94 -3.54 16.59
CA PHE A 6 -9.03 -2.52 17.65
C PHE A 6 -8.11 -2.82 18.83
N TRP A 7 -8.24 -4.00 19.42
CA TRP A 7 -7.51 -4.35 20.64
C TRP A 7 -6.00 -4.36 20.42
N ARG A 8 -5.56 -4.86 19.26
CA ARG A 8 -4.13 -4.92 18.88
C ARG A 8 -3.60 -3.53 18.57
N GLY A 9 -4.40 -2.69 17.90
CA GLY A 9 -4.10 -1.29 17.70
C GLY A 9 -3.82 -0.57 19.02
N VAL A 10 -4.68 -0.75 20.04
CA VAL A 10 -4.49 -0.16 21.37
C VAL A 10 -3.26 -0.74 22.07
N LYS A 11 -3.14 -2.08 22.14
CA LYS A 11 -2.06 -2.75 22.87
C LYS A 11 -0.67 -2.41 22.33
N TYR A 12 -0.54 -2.29 21.02
CA TYR A 12 0.75 -2.13 20.34
C TYR A 12 1.02 -0.70 19.86
N TYR A 13 0.18 0.27 20.24
CA TYR A 13 0.38 1.67 19.86
C TYR A 13 1.64 2.25 20.50
N GLN A 14 2.49 2.87 19.67
CA GLN A 14 3.74 3.51 20.10
C GLN A 14 3.85 4.99 19.68
N GLY A 15 2.92 5.49 18.85
CA GLY A 15 2.87 6.89 18.41
C GLY A 15 3.71 7.28 17.20
N TRP A 16 4.68 6.46 16.77
CA TRP A 16 5.60 6.82 15.67
C TRP A 16 5.71 5.77 14.56
N ARG A 17 5.05 4.61 14.71
CA ARG A 17 4.99 3.55 13.69
C ARG A 17 3.73 2.72 13.82
N SER A 18 3.50 1.84 12.84
CA SER A 18 2.34 0.95 12.81
C SER A 18 2.31 0.00 14.02
N PRO A 19 1.18 -0.09 14.76
CA PRO A 19 1.00 -1.09 15.81
C PRO A 19 1.19 -2.53 15.30
N ASN A 20 0.90 -2.78 14.02
CA ASN A 20 1.10 -4.08 13.39
C ASN A 20 2.60 -4.44 13.31
N ASP A 21 3.50 -3.46 13.22
CA ASP A 21 4.94 -3.73 13.17
C ASP A 21 5.46 -4.20 14.53
N GLN A 22 4.99 -3.58 15.61
CA GLN A 22 5.30 -4.04 16.96
C GLN A 22 4.70 -5.43 17.23
N GLU A 23 3.46 -5.68 16.82
CA GLU A 23 2.84 -7.01 16.96
C GLU A 23 3.66 -8.09 16.25
N ARG A 24 4.18 -7.81 15.04
CA ARG A 24 5.06 -8.74 14.30
C ARG A 24 6.36 -9.03 15.03
N LEU A 25 6.96 -8.03 15.69
CA LEU A 25 8.21 -8.22 16.44
C LEU A 25 8.03 -9.15 17.64
N GLU A 26 6.88 -9.07 18.31
CA GLU A 26 6.60 -9.92 19.48
C GLU A 26 6.08 -11.32 19.11
N ASN A 27 5.15 -11.39 18.15
CA ASN A 27 4.41 -12.63 17.86
C ASN A 27 4.93 -13.37 16.62
N GLY A 28 5.87 -12.78 15.87
CA GLY A 28 6.28 -13.24 14.54
C GLY A 28 5.28 -12.92 13.43
N VAL A 29 4.07 -12.47 13.77
CA VAL A 29 3.00 -12.11 12.82
C VAL A 29 2.09 -11.05 13.42
N SER A 30 1.45 -10.24 12.58
CA SER A 30 0.38 -9.34 13.02
C SER A 30 -0.98 -9.92 12.66
N LEU A 31 -1.77 -10.28 13.67
CA LEU A 31 -3.11 -10.80 13.48
C LEU A 31 -4.06 -9.69 13.02
N ALA A 32 -3.85 -8.45 13.50
CA ALA A 32 -4.57 -7.29 12.99
C ALA A 32 -4.27 -7.10 11.50
N TRP A 33 -3.01 -7.20 11.08
CA TRP A 33 -2.65 -7.12 9.66
C TRP A 33 -3.26 -8.24 8.84
N LEU A 34 -3.16 -9.50 9.26
CA LEU A 34 -3.74 -10.65 8.53
C LEU A 34 -5.24 -10.46 8.28
N HIS A 35 -5.97 -10.00 9.30
CA HIS A 35 -7.39 -9.69 9.17
C HIS A 35 -7.63 -8.51 8.21
N HIS A 36 -6.85 -7.45 8.37
CA HIS A 36 -7.00 -6.20 7.62
C HIS A 36 -6.70 -6.39 6.13
N LYS A 37 -5.52 -6.92 5.78
CA LYS A 37 -5.13 -7.14 4.39
C LYS A 37 -6.04 -8.14 3.68
N GLY A 38 -6.63 -9.09 4.39
CA GLY A 38 -7.53 -10.10 3.83
C GLY A 38 -8.93 -9.59 3.50
N ARG A 39 -9.28 -8.35 3.87
CA ARG A 39 -10.62 -7.76 3.64
C ARG A 39 -10.55 -6.44 2.86
N ASN A 40 -9.43 -5.74 2.95
CA ASN A 40 -9.24 -4.44 2.32
C ASN A 40 -8.54 -4.58 0.97
N ARG A 41 -9.30 -4.35 -0.09
CA ARG A 41 -8.87 -4.52 -1.48
C ARG A 41 -7.84 -3.48 -1.93
N HIS A 42 -7.59 -2.42 -1.18
CA HIS A 42 -6.54 -1.46 -1.50
C HIS A 42 -5.13 -1.91 -1.05
N HIS A 43 -5.02 -2.98 -0.25
CA HIS A 43 -3.70 -3.58 0.00
C HIS A 43 -3.35 -4.57 -1.09
N PHE A 44 -2.15 -4.45 -1.66
CA PHE A 44 -1.71 -5.32 -2.75
C PHE A 44 -1.63 -6.78 -2.31
N GLU A 45 -1.43 -7.05 -1.00
CA GLU A 45 -1.41 -8.39 -0.46
C GLU A 45 -2.76 -9.11 -0.53
N TYR A 46 -3.88 -8.38 -0.71
CA TYR A 46 -5.18 -8.96 -1.03
C TYR A 46 -5.18 -9.63 -2.42
N TRP A 47 -4.35 -9.13 -3.33
CA TRP A 47 -4.29 -9.53 -4.74
C TRP A 47 -3.14 -10.49 -5.02
N ILE A 48 -2.62 -11.18 -4.01
CA ILE A 48 -1.62 -12.23 -4.19
C ILE A 48 -2.34 -13.55 -4.42
N ASP A 49 -2.00 -14.24 -5.51
CA ASP A 49 -2.63 -15.51 -5.88
C ASP A 49 -1.61 -16.48 -6.52
N TYR A 50 -2.07 -17.69 -6.83
CA TYR A 50 -1.39 -18.66 -7.68
C TYR A 50 -1.38 -18.16 -9.13
N CYS A 51 -0.19 -17.84 -9.62
CA CYS A 51 0.07 -17.49 -11.00
C CYS A 51 0.74 -18.66 -11.74
N ARG A 52 0.65 -18.64 -13.08
CA ARG A 52 1.26 -19.65 -13.95
C ARG A 52 2.27 -19.00 -14.88
N ARG A 53 3.49 -19.54 -14.92
CA ARG A 53 4.53 -19.12 -15.87
C ARG A 53 4.25 -19.68 -17.27
N GLU A 54 4.97 -19.18 -18.25
CA GLU A 54 4.89 -19.67 -19.65
C GLU A 54 5.23 -21.15 -19.79
N ASP A 55 6.18 -21.65 -19.00
CA ASP A 55 6.56 -23.07 -18.92
C ASP A 55 5.54 -23.95 -18.17
N GLY A 56 4.45 -23.35 -17.68
CA GLY A 56 3.36 -24.00 -16.98
C GLY A 56 3.58 -24.18 -15.48
N THR A 57 4.72 -23.77 -14.92
CA THR A 57 5.00 -23.86 -13.48
C THR A 57 4.16 -22.87 -12.66
N ILE A 58 3.73 -23.29 -11.46
CA ILE A 58 2.93 -22.48 -10.55
C ILE A 58 3.85 -21.70 -9.60
N TYR A 59 3.53 -20.43 -9.38
CA TYR A 59 4.21 -19.58 -8.39
C TYR A 59 3.20 -18.66 -7.70
N ILE A 60 3.59 -18.09 -6.55
CA ILE A 60 2.79 -17.07 -5.86
C ILE A 60 3.20 -15.69 -6.37
N GLY A 61 2.25 -14.92 -6.89
CA GLY A 61 2.50 -13.62 -7.51
C GLY A 61 1.35 -12.63 -7.30
N GLY A 62 1.65 -11.35 -7.52
CA GLY A 62 0.63 -10.30 -7.48
C GLY A 62 -0.19 -10.26 -8.77
N CYS A 63 -1.50 -10.16 -8.63
CA CYS A 63 -2.45 -9.88 -9.71
C CYS A 63 -2.64 -8.36 -9.88
N LYS A 64 -2.95 -7.94 -11.11
CA LYS A 64 -3.20 -6.53 -11.42
C LYS A 64 -4.41 -6.02 -10.63
N MET A 65 -4.20 -4.97 -9.84
CA MET A 65 -5.25 -4.30 -9.08
C MET A 65 -6.11 -3.41 -10.00
N PRO A 66 -7.45 -3.43 -9.86
CA PRO A 66 -8.32 -2.41 -10.44
C PRO A 66 -7.93 -1.00 -9.95
N LYS A 67 -7.95 0.00 -10.84
CA LYS A 67 -7.48 1.36 -10.53
C LYS A 67 -8.10 1.98 -9.29
N LYS A 68 -9.40 1.77 -9.06
CA LYS A 68 -10.09 2.30 -7.88
C LYS A 68 -9.42 1.86 -6.57
N TYR A 69 -8.91 0.63 -6.50
CA TYR A 69 -8.19 0.13 -5.33
C TYR A 69 -6.75 0.63 -5.27
N VAL A 70 -6.14 0.94 -6.41
CA VAL A 70 -4.85 1.65 -6.44
C VAL A 70 -5.02 3.08 -5.92
N ALA A 71 -6.16 3.73 -6.22
CA ALA A 71 -6.45 5.08 -5.75
C ALA A 71 -6.73 5.10 -4.24
N GLU A 72 -7.48 4.10 -3.74
CA GLU A 72 -7.62 3.88 -2.30
C GLU A 72 -6.25 3.65 -1.63
N MET A 73 -5.36 2.85 -2.25
CA MET A 73 -4.01 2.58 -1.73
C MET A 73 -3.15 3.86 -1.69
N PHE A 74 -3.28 4.71 -2.70
CA PHE A 74 -2.63 6.01 -2.76
C PHE A 74 -3.06 6.89 -1.59
N CYS A 75 -4.37 7.01 -1.35
CA CYS A 75 -4.92 7.78 -0.23
C CYS A 75 -4.51 7.20 1.14
N ASP A 76 -4.52 5.87 1.29
CA ASP A 76 -4.09 5.19 2.52
C ASP A 76 -2.65 5.54 2.88
N ARG A 77 -1.75 5.60 1.89
CA ARG A 77 -0.35 5.99 2.10
C ARG A 77 -0.19 7.44 2.53
N ILE A 78 -0.95 8.36 1.93
CA ILE A 78 -0.98 9.77 2.38
C ILE A 78 -1.42 9.83 3.84
N ALA A 79 -2.54 9.18 4.17
CA ALA A 79 -3.08 9.18 5.53
C ALA A 79 -2.10 8.59 6.54
N ALA A 80 -1.48 7.45 6.23
CA ALA A 80 -0.47 6.83 7.07
C ALA A 80 0.75 7.75 7.29
N CYS A 81 1.28 8.37 6.23
CA CYS A 81 2.39 9.30 6.35
C CYS A 81 2.03 10.53 7.20
N ARG A 82 0.84 11.10 7.01
CA ARG A 82 0.35 12.22 7.84
C ARG A 82 0.28 11.84 9.32
N VAL A 83 -0.28 10.68 9.63
CA VAL A 83 -0.40 10.20 11.02
C VAL A 83 0.97 9.99 11.66
N TYR A 84 1.92 9.38 10.97
CA TYR A 84 3.22 9.05 11.57
C TYR A 84 4.22 10.22 11.60
N GLN A 85 4.11 11.18 10.68
CA GLN A 85 5.07 12.28 10.58
C GLN A 85 4.56 13.58 11.19
N GLY A 86 3.23 13.75 11.36
CA GLY A 86 2.65 14.97 11.90
C GLY A 86 3.15 16.21 11.16
N ASP A 87 3.72 17.16 11.90
CA ASP A 87 4.26 18.41 11.36
C ASP A 87 5.45 18.23 10.38
N GLN A 88 6.05 17.04 10.34
CA GLN A 88 7.13 16.72 9.39
C GLN A 88 6.62 16.17 8.05
N TYR A 89 5.29 16.00 7.90
CA TYR A 89 4.71 15.51 6.65
C TYR A 89 4.96 16.49 5.49
N THR A 90 5.33 15.93 4.34
CA THR A 90 5.38 16.63 3.06
C THR A 90 4.71 15.78 1.99
N ASP A 91 4.33 16.38 0.87
CA ASP A 91 3.77 15.62 -0.27
C ASP A 91 4.79 14.66 -0.90
N ALA A 92 6.08 14.81 -0.58
CA ALA A 92 7.11 13.83 -0.93
C ALA A 92 7.09 12.57 -0.05
N SER A 93 6.57 12.65 1.18
CA SER A 93 6.67 11.60 2.20
C SER A 93 6.12 10.24 1.73
N PRO A 94 4.94 10.16 1.06
CA PRO A 94 4.42 8.88 0.57
C PRO A 94 5.28 8.27 -0.55
N TYR A 95 5.80 9.10 -1.46
CA TYR A 95 6.69 8.66 -2.54
C TYR A 95 8.01 8.13 -1.98
N GLU A 96 8.65 8.86 -1.07
CA GLU A 96 9.92 8.44 -0.46
C GLU A 96 9.79 7.18 0.39
N TYR A 97 8.66 7.02 1.09
CA TYR A 97 8.35 5.78 1.79
C TYR A 97 8.22 4.61 0.81
N TYR A 98 7.49 4.80 -0.29
CA TYR A 98 7.32 3.78 -1.31
C TYR A 98 8.64 3.41 -2.00
N GLN A 99 9.47 4.38 -2.37
CA GLN A 99 10.77 4.14 -3.00
C GLN A 99 11.72 3.36 -2.10
N ARG A 100 11.82 3.71 -0.81
CA ARG A 100 12.59 2.91 0.16
C ARG A 100 12.10 1.47 0.24
N SER A 101 10.78 1.27 0.18
CA SER A 101 10.21 -0.07 0.15
C SER A 101 10.51 -0.80 -1.17
N LYS A 102 10.59 -0.11 -2.31
CA LYS A 102 10.83 -0.70 -3.64
C LYS A 102 12.30 -1.05 -3.90
N ASP A 103 13.22 -0.18 -3.48
CA ASP A 103 14.67 -0.31 -3.74
C ASP A 103 15.33 -1.45 -2.98
N MET A 104 14.76 -1.80 -1.83
CA MET A 104 15.09 -3.04 -1.16
C MET A 104 14.55 -4.18 -2.03
N ARG A 105 15.39 -4.76 -2.89
CA ARG A 105 15.14 -5.94 -3.77
C ARG A 105 14.60 -7.19 -3.05
N ARG A 106 14.20 -7.07 -1.79
CA ARG A 106 13.73 -8.11 -0.88
C ARG A 106 12.47 -7.75 -0.09
N THR A 107 11.79 -6.66 -0.40
CA THR A 107 10.51 -6.31 0.26
C THR A 107 9.33 -7.01 -0.39
N ASP A 108 8.23 -7.11 0.36
CA ASP A 108 7.01 -7.74 -0.12
C ASP A 108 6.41 -6.97 -1.30
N ALA A 109 6.48 -5.64 -1.31
CA ALA A 109 5.97 -4.83 -2.42
C ALA A 109 6.76 -5.05 -3.72
N SER A 110 8.10 -5.15 -3.66
CA SER A 110 8.92 -5.40 -4.85
C SER A 110 8.75 -6.82 -5.43
N ARG A 111 8.34 -7.78 -4.60
CA ARG A 111 8.17 -9.19 -5.00
C ARG A 111 6.74 -9.55 -5.40
N PHE A 112 5.76 -8.97 -4.74
CA PHE A 112 4.38 -9.45 -4.79
C PHE A 112 3.36 -8.41 -5.25
N MET A 113 3.75 -7.16 -5.54
CA MET A 113 2.88 -6.22 -6.23
C MET A 113 2.98 -6.45 -7.74
N HIS A 114 1.84 -6.49 -8.44
CA HIS A 114 1.84 -6.63 -9.90
C HIS A 114 2.57 -5.44 -10.56
N PRO A 115 3.40 -5.65 -11.61
CA PRO A 115 4.19 -4.60 -12.26
C PRO A 115 3.38 -3.37 -12.68
N ASP A 116 2.24 -3.55 -13.36
CA ASP A 116 1.38 -2.43 -13.77
C ASP A 116 0.80 -1.66 -12.57
N THR A 117 0.46 -2.36 -11.49
CA THR A 117 -0.06 -1.74 -10.27
C THR A 117 1.02 -0.93 -9.58
N ALA A 118 2.24 -1.47 -9.50
CA ALA A 118 3.40 -0.78 -8.97
C ALA A 118 3.72 0.47 -9.80
N ALA A 119 3.75 0.35 -11.13
CA ALA A 119 3.99 1.47 -12.03
C ALA A 119 2.91 2.56 -11.92
N LEU A 120 1.64 2.19 -11.82
CA LEU A 120 0.56 3.16 -11.64
C LEU A 120 0.67 3.91 -10.31
N LEU A 121 0.91 3.19 -9.21
CA LEU A 121 1.10 3.79 -7.89
C LEU A 121 2.31 4.72 -7.88
N ASP A 122 3.44 4.29 -8.45
CA ASP A 122 4.68 5.06 -8.56
C ASP A 122 4.45 6.40 -9.27
N ARG A 123 3.76 6.38 -10.43
CA ARG A 123 3.40 7.61 -11.17
C ARG A 123 2.53 8.55 -10.34
N TRP A 124 1.50 8.05 -9.66
CA TRP A 124 0.61 8.89 -8.87
C TRP A 124 1.29 9.47 -7.63
N LEU A 125 2.15 8.70 -6.95
CA LEU A 125 2.94 9.20 -5.84
C LEU A 125 4.00 10.21 -6.29
N LEU A 126 4.60 10.02 -7.47
CA LEU A 126 5.51 11.00 -8.05
C LEU A 126 4.77 12.30 -8.39
N LEU A 127 3.57 12.20 -8.96
CA LEU A 127 2.71 13.35 -9.24
C LEU A 127 2.37 14.13 -7.96
N LEU A 128 2.00 13.44 -6.88
CA LEU A 128 1.80 14.05 -5.56
C LEU A 128 3.06 14.80 -5.11
N LYS A 129 4.22 14.15 -5.17
CA LYS A 129 5.50 14.76 -4.78
C LYS A 129 5.84 16.02 -5.58
N GLU A 130 5.60 16.00 -6.89
CA GLU A 130 6.02 17.08 -7.79
C GLU A 130 5.02 18.23 -7.89
N GLN A 131 3.72 17.95 -7.76
CA GLN A 131 2.65 18.92 -8.08
C GLN A 131 1.66 19.14 -6.93
N GLY A 132 1.80 18.39 -5.83
CA GLY A 132 0.95 18.51 -4.65
C GLY A 132 -0.39 17.77 -4.76
N GLU A 133 -1.10 17.71 -3.63
CA GLU A 133 -2.31 16.90 -3.46
C GLU A 133 -3.45 17.27 -4.42
N ASP A 134 -3.72 18.56 -4.62
CA ASP A 134 -4.84 19.01 -5.46
C ASP A 134 -4.66 18.58 -6.94
N ALA A 135 -3.45 18.76 -7.48
CA ALA A 135 -3.12 18.37 -8.85
C ALA A 135 -3.16 16.84 -9.01
N ALA A 136 -2.60 16.11 -8.04
CA ALA A 136 -2.62 14.65 -8.05
C ALA A 136 -4.05 14.09 -8.02
N LEU A 137 -4.88 14.57 -7.09
CA LEU A 137 -6.27 14.13 -6.96
C LEU A 137 -7.09 14.47 -8.21
N ALA A 138 -6.88 15.64 -8.82
CA ALA A 138 -7.55 16.01 -10.07
C ALA A 138 -7.17 15.08 -11.23
N SER A 139 -5.89 14.73 -11.38
CA SER A 139 -5.43 13.78 -12.41
C SER A 139 -5.99 12.38 -12.17
N ILE A 140 -5.92 11.88 -10.93
CA ILE A 140 -6.41 10.54 -10.57
C ILE A 140 -7.91 10.44 -10.83
N ARG A 141 -8.71 11.45 -10.46
CA ARG A 141 -10.15 11.46 -10.75
C ARG A 141 -10.45 11.40 -12.24
N ARG A 142 -9.66 12.10 -13.07
CA ARG A 142 -9.79 12.03 -14.53
C ARG A 142 -9.46 10.63 -15.06
N GLU A 143 -8.34 10.04 -14.63
CA GLU A 143 -7.93 8.69 -15.02
C GLU A 143 -8.90 7.58 -14.55
N LEU A 144 -9.63 7.82 -13.45
CA LEU A 144 -10.66 6.91 -12.96
C LEU A 144 -11.98 7.01 -13.74
N GLY A 145 -12.27 8.16 -14.35
CA GLY A 145 -13.45 8.37 -15.18
C GLY A 145 -13.25 8.00 -16.65
N ASP A 146 -12.02 7.68 -17.05
CA ASP A 146 -11.69 7.22 -18.38
C ASP A 146 -11.73 5.68 -18.44
N ASP A 147 -12.65 5.14 -19.24
CA ASP A 147 -12.81 3.70 -19.49
C ASP A 147 -11.60 3.11 -20.25
N ALA A 148 -10.70 3.94 -20.78
CA ALA A 148 -9.57 3.52 -21.62
C ALA A 148 -8.38 2.89 -20.88
N TYR A 149 -8.45 2.70 -19.56
CA TYR A 149 -7.36 2.06 -18.80
C TYR A 149 -7.89 1.22 -17.64
#